data_AF-W6REX9-F1
#
_entry.id   AF-W6REX9-F1
#
_cell.length_a   1.000
_cell.length_b   1.000
_cell.length_c   1.000
_cell.angle_alpha   90.00
_cell.angle_beta   90.00
_cell.angle_gamma   90.00
#
_symmetry.space_group_name_H-M   'P 1'
#
loop_
_entity.id
_entity.type
_entity.pdbx_description
1 polymer ?
#
loop_
_entity_poly.entity_id
_entity_poly.type
_entity_poly.pdbx_seq_one_letter_code
_entity_poly.pdbx_strand_id
1 'polypeptide(L)'
;MIEYALLFGLGFLTAAFLVFLVSPAVHRRIVWYTENRMRATMPLSPQEVRAQKDMVRALYAAENAKTTQHLLREREKSLALQLKHDSLALDAGRFAAEIAGLQAQISDMSVEAAEQRSHLRKDENYISQLKTSLHIAEKASAAKEGELDALRMRLNKLAEQADNLKIDLAARETEIESMTFKANAVRVERDNLSQDVGLLQKRAKDAEQTLAQHEHAVIRLEDQAGRDAASAADKDTLLGRRQQEIAKLKEQIKAANAELRKANSALRNAGLQPVAADAVSQERATGETMATELETAAIATRLSEEVRKRSAAVSKQLLKAKSDASHDGAIREEIAGIAASMVALTAMNEGPSSPIRDLLPDAPDNQDGERINLAQRAATILSEPG
;
A
#
# COMPACT_ATOMS: atom_id res chain seq x y z
N MET A 1 -19.48 -73.65 -198.18
CA MET A 1 -18.98 -73.49 -196.80
C MET A 1 -19.91 -72.63 -195.95
N ILE A 2 -20.07 -71.32 -196.21
CA ILE A 2 -20.91 -70.41 -195.36
C ILE A 2 -22.37 -70.89 -195.22
N GLU A 3 -22.94 -71.46 -196.27
CA GLU A 3 -24.33 -71.97 -196.31
C GLU A 3 -24.69 -72.96 -195.17
N TYR A 4 -23.81 -73.92 -194.87
CA TYR A 4 -24.03 -74.87 -193.76
C TYR A 4 -24.05 -74.17 -192.39
N ALA A 5 -23.26 -73.10 -192.21
CA ALA A 5 -23.27 -72.32 -190.98
C ALA A 5 -24.57 -71.50 -190.82
N LEU A 6 -25.14 -70.99 -191.91
CA LEU A 6 -26.43 -70.31 -191.90
C LEU A 6 -27.59 -71.26 -191.58
N LEU A 7 -27.62 -72.45 -192.17
CA LEU A 7 -28.64 -73.47 -191.85
C LEU A 7 -28.55 -73.94 -190.39
N PHE A 8 -27.35 -74.15 -189.87
CA PHE A 8 -27.15 -74.47 -188.44
C PHE A 8 -27.60 -73.32 -187.53
N GLY A 9 -27.25 -72.07 -187.88
CA GLY A 9 -27.70 -70.88 -187.15
C GLY A 9 -29.21 -70.72 -187.11
N LEU A 10 -29.90 -70.96 -188.24
CA LEU A 10 -31.37 -70.92 -188.33
C LEU A 10 -32.01 -72.03 -187.47
N GLY A 11 -31.46 -73.25 -187.51
CA GLY A 11 -31.90 -74.37 -186.68
C GLY A 11 -31.75 -74.09 -185.18
N PHE A 12 -30.63 -73.51 -184.76
CA PHE A 12 -30.42 -73.09 -183.38
C PHE A 12 -31.38 -71.96 -182.96
N LEU A 13 -31.56 -70.93 -183.80
CA LEU A 13 -32.42 -69.78 -183.49
C LEU A 13 -33.89 -70.19 -183.35
N THR A 14 -34.38 -71.07 -184.21
CA THR A 14 -35.76 -71.60 -184.13
C THR A 14 -35.97 -72.50 -182.91
N ALA A 15 -35.01 -73.34 -182.54
CA ALA A 15 -35.06 -74.11 -181.30
C ALA A 15 -35.08 -73.20 -180.05
N ALA A 16 -34.22 -72.18 -180.01
CA ALA A 16 -34.19 -71.21 -178.92
C ALA A 16 -35.52 -70.44 -178.79
N PHE A 17 -36.14 -70.06 -179.91
CA PHE A 17 -37.43 -69.36 -179.92
C PHE A 17 -38.56 -70.24 -179.34
N LEU A 18 -38.61 -71.54 -179.68
CA LEU A 18 -39.58 -72.48 -179.11
C LEU A 18 -39.41 -72.65 -177.59
N VAL A 19 -38.17 -72.76 -177.09
CA VAL A 19 -37.89 -72.82 -175.64
C VAL A 19 -38.38 -71.55 -174.94
N PHE A 20 -38.13 -70.38 -175.53
CA PHE A 20 -38.56 -69.09 -174.95
C PHE A 20 -40.09 -68.95 -174.91
N LEU A 21 -40.80 -69.50 -175.89
CA LEU A 21 -42.27 -69.47 -175.97
C LEU A 21 -42.93 -70.41 -174.94
N VAL A 22 -42.32 -71.56 -174.64
CA VAL A 22 -42.86 -72.55 -173.66
C VAL A 22 -42.52 -72.19 -172.21
N SER A 23 -41.37 -71.54 -171.97
CA SER A 23 -40.86 -71.22 -170.62
C SER A 23 -41.89 -70.55 -169.67
N PRO A 24 -42.66 -69.51 -170.07
CA PRO A 24 -43.60 -68.82 -169.17
C PRO A 24 -44.74 -69.73 -168.67
N ALA A 25 -45.20 -70.66 -169.50
CA ALA A 25 -46.27 -71.60 -169.14
C ALA A 25 -45.77 -72.65 -168.12
N VAL A 26 -44.56 -73.16 -168.31
CA VAL A 26 -43.92 -74.09 -167.38
C VAL A 26 -43.64 -73.41 -166.04
N HIS A 27 -43.12 -72.17 -166.04
CA HIS A 27 -42.85 -71.41 -164.83
C HIS A 27 -44.13 -71.16 -164.01
N ARG A 28 -45.23 -70.71 -164.64
CA ARG A 28 -46.54 -70.56 -163.96
C ARG A 28 -47.01 -71.86 -163.30
N ARG A 29 -46.85 -73.00 -163.97
CA ARG A 29 -47.26 -74.31 -163.44
C ARG A 29 -46.40 -74.73 -162.25
N ILE A 30 -45.09 -74.47 -162.30
CA ILE A 30 -44.17 -74.71 -161.16
C ILE A 30 -44.59 -73.86 -159.95
N VAL A 31 -44.81 -72.56 -160.12
CA VAL A 31 -45.18 -71.65 -159.02
C VAL A 31 -46.49 -72.07 -158.34
N TRP A 32 -47.50 -72.47 -159.10
CA TRP A 32 -48.75 -72.95 -158.50
C TRP A 32 -48.56 -74.25 -157.69
N TYR A 33 -47.80 -75.22 -158.21
CA TYR A 33 -47.52 -76.46 -157.47
C TYR A 33 -46.62 -76.23 -156.24
N THR A 34 -45.65 -75.30 -156.28
CA THR A 34 -44.83 -74.99 -155.10
C THR A 34 -45.63 -74.22 -154.05
N GLU A 35 -46.44 -73.22 -154.43
CA GLU A 35 -47.31 -72.49 -153.51
C GLU A 35 -48.33 -73.43 -152.85
N ASN A 36 -49.00 -74.27 -153.63
CA ASN A 36 -50.03 -75.18 -153.11
C ASN A 36 -49.41 -76.30 -152.25
N ARG A 37 -48.22 -76.81 -152.60
CA ARG A 37 -47.51 -77.78 -151.75
C ARG A 37 -47.01 -77.15 -150.46
N MET A 38 -46.46 -75.92 -150.51
CA MET A 38 -46.04 -75.18 -149.31
C MET A 38 -47.22 -74.92 -148.36
N ARG A 39 -48.40 -74.56 -148.88
CA ARG A 39 -49.63 -74.45 -148.08
C ARG A 39 -50.08 -75.79 -147.47
N ALA A 40 -49.89 -76.90 -148.16
CA ALA A 40 -50.23 -78.23 -147.65
C ALA A 40 -49.24 -78.77 -146.61
N THR A 41 -47.99 -78.28 -146.58
CA THR A 41 -46.94 -78.73 -145.64
C THR A 41 -46.61 -77.74 -144.53
N MET A 42 -47.08 -76.49 -144.58
CA MET A 42 -46.96 -75.53 -143.47
C MET A 42 -48.14 -75.71 -142.49
N PRO A 43 -47.88 -76.02 -141.20
CA PRO A 43 -48.94 -76.35 -140.24
C PRO A 43 -49.64 -75.13 -139.60
N LEU A 44 -49.40 -73.91 -140.09
CA LEU A 44 -49.83 -72.65 -139.47
C LEU A 44 -50.35 -71.67 -140.53
N SER A 45 -51.49 -71.04 -140.25
CA SER A 45 -52.05 -70.01 -141.14
C SER A 45 -51.32 -68.66 -141.03
N PRO A 46 -51.41 -67.79 -142.05
CA PRO A 46 -50.85 -66.42 -141.98
C PRO A 46 -51.44 -65.55 -140.88
N GLN A 47 -52.58 -65.93 -140.29
CA GLN A 47 -53.18 -65.25 -139.13
C GLN A 47 -52.55 -65.76 -137.83
N GLU A 48 -52.36 -67.07 -137.67
CA GLU A 48 -51.65 -67.64 -136.51
C GLU A 48 -50.21 -67.14 -136.42
N VAL A 49 -49.49 -67.01 -137.53
CA VAL A 49 -48.11 -66.47 -137.54
C VAL A 49 -48.07 -65.02 -137.04
N ARG A 50 -49.10 -64.22 -137.32
CA ARG A 50 -49.24 -62.86 -136.77
C ARG A 50 -49.60 -62.90 -135.29
N ALA A 51 -50.59 -63.71 -134.90
CA ALA A 51 -51.00 -63.88 -133.51
C ALA A 51 -49.85 -64.38 -132.62
N GLN A 52 -49.05 -65.34 -133.07
CA GLN A 52 -47.85 -65.80 -132.37
C GLN A 52 -46.78 -64.71 -132.27
N LYS A 53 -46.55 -63.94 -133.33
CA LYS A 53 -45.59 -62.82 -133.32
C LYS A 53 -46.00 -61.73 -132.33
N ASP A 54 -47.27 -61.35 -132.31
CA ASP A 54 -47.79 -60.33 -131.40
C ASP A 54 -47.97 -60.88 -129.97
N MET A 55 -48.22 -62.18 -129.79
CA MET A 55 -48.14 -62.88 -128.50
C MET A 55 -46.72 -62.87 -127.94
N VAL A 56 -45.69 -63.19 -128.73
CA VAL A 56 -44.28 -63.13 -128.30
C VAL A 56 -43.88 -61.70 -127.96
N ARG A 57 -44.32 -60.71 -128.74
CA ARG A 57 -44.15 -59.29 -128.41
C ARG A 57 -44.85 -58.92 -127.09
N ALA A 58 -46.06 -59.40 -126.85
CA ALA A 58 -46.82 -59.15 -125.62
C ALA A 58 -46.22 -59.83 -124.40
N LEU A 59 -45.73 -61.08 -124.53
CA LEU A 59 -44.99 -61.79 -123.49
C LEU A 59 -43.70 -61.05 -123.14
N TYR A 60 -42.88 -60.70 -124.13
CA TYR A 60 -41.65 -59.96 -123.92
C TYR A 60 -41.90 -58.56 -123.31
N ALA A 61 -42.98 -57.87 -123.72
CA ALA A 61 -43.39 -56.61 -123.10
C ALA A 61 -43.86 -56.79 -121.65
N ALA A 62 -44.62 -57.85 -121.34
CA ALA A 62 -45.10 -58.15 -119.99
C ALA A 62 -43.96 -58.62 -119.07
N GLU A 63 -42.98 -59.37 -119.58
CA GLU A 63 -41.78 -59.77 -118.85
C GLU A 63 -40.88 -58.56 -118.59
N ASN A 64 -40.64 -57.70 -119.58
CA ASN A 64 -39.92 -56.43 -119.37
C ASN A 64 -40.65 -55.50 -118.39
N ALA A 65 -41.99 -55.43 -118.44
CA ALA A 65 -42.77 -54.67 -117.46
C ALA A 65 -42.65 -55.25 -116.04
N LYS A 66 -42.61 -56.58 -115.89
CA LYS A 66 -42.36 -57.23 -114.60
C LYS A 66 -40.93 -56.96 -114.12
N THR A 67 -39.90 -57.20 -114.94
CA THR A 67 -38.49 -57.04 -114.52
C THR A 67 -38.18 -55.58 -114.20
N THR A 68 -38.70 -54.61 -114.96
CA THR A 68 -38.58 -53.18 -114.62
C THR A 68 -39.31 -52.83 -113.32
N GLN A 69 -40.54 -53.32 -113.08
CA GLN A 69 -41.21 -53.13 -111.78
C GLN A 69 -40.45 -53.75 -110.61
N HIS A 70 -39.88 -54.95 -110.76
CA HIS A 70 -39.06 -55.58 -109.72
C HIS A 70 -37.78 -54.78 -109.47
N LEU A 71 -37.08 -54.36 -110.52
CA LEU A 71 -35.88 -53.52 -110.44
C LEU A 71 -36.16 -52.16 -109.81
N LEU A 72 -37.32 -51.54 -110.08
CA LEU A 72 -37.75 -50.31 -109.41
C LEU A 72 -38.00 -50.55 -107.92
N ARG A 73 -38.75 -51.59 -107.55
CA ARG A 73 -39.00 -51.95 -106.14
C ARG A 73 -37.72 -52.25 -105.35
N GLU A 74 -36.74 -52.95 -105.95
CA GLU A 74 -35.46 -53.18 -105.28
C GLU A 74 -34.61 -51.91 -105.18
N ARG A 75 -34.69 -50.98 -106.14
CA ARG A 75 -34.07 -49.65 -106.01
C ARG A 75 -34.75 -48.79 -104.94
N GLU A 76 -36.07 -48.79 -104.87
CA GLU A 76 -36.84 -48.10 -103.82
C GLU A 76 -36.47 -48.62 -102.43
N LYS A 77 -36.38 -49.95 -102.27
CA LYS A 77 -35.88 -50.58 -101.04
C LYS A 77 -34.43 -50.22 -100.73
N SER A 78 -33.51 -50.28 -101.71
CA SER A 78 -32.09 -49.99 -101.46
C SER A 78 -31.87 -48.53 -101.09
N LEU A 79 -32.57 -47.59 -101.75
CA LEU A 79 -32.57 -46.17 -101.39
C LEU A 79 -33.18 -45.93 -100.00
N ALA A 80 -34.29 -46.59 -99.68
CA ALA A 80 -34.89 -46.49 -98.33
C ALA A 80 -34.01 -47.09 -97.23
N LEU A 81 -33.19 -48.10 -97.54
CA LEU A 81 -32.18 -48.65 -96.62
C LEU A 81 -30.96 -47.75 -96.49
N GLN A 82 -30.49 -47.14 -97.59
CA GLN A 82 -29.40 -46.16 -97.59
C GLN A 82 -29.79 -44.92 -96.76
N LEU A 83 -30.94 -44.30 -97.02
CA LEU A 83 -31.42 -43.14 -96.25
C LEU A 83 -31.56 -43.44 -94.75
N LYS A 84 -31.97 -44.67 -94.39
CA LYS A 84 -32.01 -45.12 -92.98
C LYS A 84 -30.61 -45.29 -92.39
N HIS A 85 -29.70 -45.94 -93.13
CA HIS A 85 -28.30 -46.09 -92.73
C HIS A 85 -27.64 -44.73 -92.50
N ASP A 86 -27.87 -43.78 -93.41
CA ASP A 86 -27.30 -42.44 -93.35
C ASP A 86 -27.87 -41.64 -92.16
N SER A 87 -29.17 -41.76 -91.87
CA SER A 87 -29.75 -41.18 -90.63
C SER A 87 -29.14 -41.80 -89.36
N LEU A 88 -28.95 -43.12 -89.33
CA LEU A 88 -28.34 -43.80 -88.19
C LEU A 88 -26.85 -43.45 -88.04
N ALA A 89 -26.13 -43.22 -89.13
CA ALA A 89 -24.75 -42.77 -89.12
C ALA A 89 -24.62 -41.32 -88.61
N LEU A 90 -25.55 -40.43 -88.97
CA LEU A 90 -25.62 -39.07 -88.45
C LEU A 90 -25.93 -39.06 -86.94
N ASP A 91 -26.89 -39.85 -86.48
CA ASP A 91 -27.23 -39.93 -85.06
C ASP A 91 -26.14 -40.64 -84.24
N ALA A 92 -25.50 -41.68 -84.77
CA ALA A 92 -24.30 -42.27 -84.15
C ALA A 92 -23.14 -41.25 -84.05
N GLY A 93 -22.95 -40.39 -85.07
CA GLY A 93 -21.99 -39.30 -85.04
C GLY A 93 -22.30 -38.24 -83.98
N ARG A 94 -23.59 -37.90 -83.80
CA ARG A 94 -24.06 -37.02 -82.72
C ARG A 94 -23.77 -37.61 -81.34
N PHE A 95 -24.20 -38.85 -81.08
CA PHE A 95 -23.95 -39.51 -79.79
C PHE A 95 -22.45 -39.69 -79.52
N ALA A 96 -21.62 -39.95 -80.53
CA ALA A 96 -20.17 -39.99 -80.36
C ALA A 96 -19.58 -38.63 -79.95
N ALA A 97 -20.08 -37.53 -80.52
CA ALA A 97 -19.66 -36.17 -80.14
C ALA A 97 -20.16 -35.78 -78.73
N GLU A 98 -21.39 -36.15 -78.36
CA GLU A 98 -21.94 -35.94 -77.02
C GLU A 98 -21.16 -36.75 -75.96
N ILE A 99 -20.84 -38.02 -76.24
CA ILE A 99 -20.01 -38.87 -75.36
C ILE A 99 -18.61 -38.27 -75.21
N ALA A 100 -17.99 -37.78 -76.29
CA ALA A 100 -16.68 -37.14 -76.22
C ALA A 100 -16.71 -35.83 -75.39
N GLY A 101 -17.77 -35.02 -75.53
CA GLY A 101 -17.97 -33.80 -74.74
C GLY A 101 -18.18 -34.10 -73.26
N LEU A 102 -18.99 -35.10 -72.92
CA LEU A 102 -19.20 -35.56 -71.55
C LEU A 102 -17.93 -36.17 -70.95
N GLN A 103 -17.13 -36.91 -71.73
CA GLN A 103 -15.84 -37.43 -71.29
C GLN A 103 -14.84 -36.31 -70.98
N ALA A 104 -14.78 -35.26 -71.82
CA ALA A 104 -13.97 -34.07 -71.55
C ALA A 104 -14.40 -33.36 -70.26
N GLN A 105 -15.71 -33.12 -70.08
CA GLN A 105 -16.26 -32.53 -68.86
C GLN A 105 -15.95 -33.37 -67.60
N ILE A 106 -16.01 -34.70 -67.70
CA ILE A 106 -15.65 -35.61 -66.61
C ILE A 106 -14.14 -35.52 -66.30
N SER A 107 -13.27 -35.42 -67.30
CA SER A 107 -11.83 -35.20 -67.05
C SER A 107 -11.57 -33.85 -66.38
N ASP A 108 -12.20 -32.77 -66.84
CA ASP A 108 -12.01 -31.43 -66.28
C ASP A 108 -12.46 -31.39 -64.81
N MET A 109 -13.68 -31.88 -64.51
CA MET A 109 -14.18 -32.02 -63.15
C MET A 109 -13.29 -32.93 -62.27
N SER A 110 -12.63 -33.94 -62.86
CA SER A 110 -11.69 -34.80 -62.11
C SER A 110 -10.38 -34.08 -61.76
N VAL A 111 -9.93 -33.15 -62.60
CA VAL A 111 -8.77 -32.28 -62.34
C VAL A 111 -9.12 -31.25 -61.27
N GLU A 112 -10.26 -30.56 -61.39
CA GLU A 112 -10.75 -29.64 -60.34
C GLU A 112 -10.87 -30.34 -58.98
N ALA A 113 -11.46 -31.54 -58.94
CA ALA A 113 -11.58 -32.32 -57.72
C ALA A 113 -10.22 -32.77 -57.16
N ALA A 114 -9.22 -33.01 -58.01
CA ALA A 114 -7.85 -33.32 -57.57
C ALA A 114 -7.14 -32.08 -57.02
N GLU A 115 -7.33 -30.91 -57.63
CA GLU A 115 -6.81 -29.62 -57.17
C GLU A 115 -7.42 -29.22 -55.83
N GLN A 116 -8.75 -29.27 -55.68
CA GLN A 116 -9.44 -29.01 -54.40
C GLN A 116 -8.94 -29.93 -53.28
N ARG A 117 -8.73 -31.23 -53.57
CA ARG A 117 -8.11 -32.18 -52.62
C ARG A 117 -6.65 -31.85 -52.29
N SER A 118 -5.90 -31.24 -53.21
CA SER A 118 -4.55 -30.74 -52.98
C SER A 118 -4.57 -29.50 -52.07
N HIS A 119 -5.50 -28.58 -52.28
CA HIS A 119 -5.72 -27.43 -51.41
C HIS A 119 -6.11 -27.83 -49.99
N LEU A 120 -7.13 -28.68 -49.81
CA LEU A 120 -7.54 -29.18 -48.49
C LEU A 120 -6.40 -29.89 -47.74
N ARG A 121 -5.47 -30.56 -48.44
CA ARG A 121 -4.26 -31.14 -47.82
C ARG A 121 -3.23 -30.09 -47.40
N LYS A 122 -3.04 -29.02 -48.18
CA LYS A 122 -2.18 -27.88 -47.79
C LYS A 122 -2.76 -27.18 -46.56
N ASP A 123 -4.08 -26.98 -46.55
CA ASP A 123 -4.80 -26.27 -45.50
C ASP A 123 -4.83 -27.07 -44.19
N GLU A 124 -5.10 -28.39 -44.22
CA GLU A 124 -5.00 -29.23 -43.00
C GLU A 124 -3.55 -29.28 -42.48
N ASN A 125 -2.55 -29.36 -43.36
CA ASN A 125 -1.14 -29.28 -42.95
C ASN A 125 -0.85 -27.93 -42.27
N TYR A 126 -1.29 -26.81 -42.85
CA TYR A 126 -1.14 -25.48 -42.25
C TYR A 126 -1.88 -25.35 -40.92
N ILE A 127 -3.11 -25.87 -40.83
CA ILE A 127 -3.89 -25.94 -39.58
C ILE A 127 -3.16 -26.78 -38.52
N SER A 128 -2.49 -27.88 -38.89
CA SER A 128 -1.69 -28.68 -37.95
C SER A 128 -0.44 -27.95 -37.44
N GLN A 129 0.22 -27.16 -38.30
CA GLN A 129 1.33 -26.28 -37.92
C GLN A 129 0.83 -25.12 -37.04
N LEU A 130 -0.32 -24.54 -37.34
CA LEU A 130 -0.92 -23.48 -36.55
C LEU A 130 -1.32 -23.99 -35.16
N LYS A 131 -2.01 -25.14 -35.07
CA LYS A 131 -2.35 -25.83 -33.81
C LYS A 131 -1.11 -26.12 -32.95
N THR A 132 -0.01 -26.61 -33.54
CA THR A 132 1.21 -26.88 -32.78
C THR A 132 1.93 -25.60 -32.35
N SER A 133 1.97 -24.56 -33.19
CA SER A 133 2.53 -23.25 -32.82
C SER A 133 1.73 -22.55 -31.70
N LEU A 134 0.39 -22.63 -31.75
CA LEU A 134 -0.51 -22.14 -30.72
C LEU A 134 -0.25 -22.87 -29.39
N HIS A 135 -0.18 -24.20 -29.41
CA HIS A 135 0.07 -24.99 -28.19
C HIS A 135 1.45 -24.73 -27.56
N ILE A 136 2.44 -24.34 -28.37
CA ILE A 136 3.75 -23.87 -27.88
C ILE A 136 3.63 -22.48 -27.25
N ALA A 137 2.88 -21.56 -27.87
CA ALA A 137 2.64 -20.22 -27.35
C ALA A 137 1.82 -20.23 -26.05
N GLU A 138 0.78 -21.06 -25.95
CA GLU A 138 -0.01 -21.30 -24.73
C GLU A 138 0.87 -21.78 -23.57
N LYS A 139 1.73 -22.78 -23.83
CA LYS A 139 2.71 -23.27 -22.84
C LYS A 139 3.70 -22.20 -22.41
N ALA A 140 4.14 -21.35 -23.34
CA ALA A 140 5.02 -20.22 -23.02
C ALA A 140 4.30 -19.15 -22.18
N SER A 141 3.02 -18.87 -22.44
CA SER A 141 2.20 -17.96 -21.62
C SER A 141 2.01 -18.50 -20.20
N ALA A 142 1.58 -19.76 -20.06
CA ALA A 142 1.39 -20.39 -18.75
C ALA A 142 2.70 -20.45 -17.93
N ALA A 143 3.84 -20.68 -18.58
CA ALA A 143 5.15 -20.60 -17.92
C ALA A 143 5.48 -19.16 -17.45
N LYS A 144 5.15 -18.14 -18.26
CA LYS A 144 5.35 -16.73 -17.89
C LYS A 144 4.39 -16.25 -16.80
N GLU A 145 3.16 -16.73 -16.77
CA GLU A 145 2.21 -16.51 -15.68
C GLU A 145 2.74 -17.11 -14.36
N GLY A 146 3.27 -18.35 -14.40
CA GLY A 146 3.94 -18.96 -13.24
C GLY A 146 5.19 -18.20 -12.77
N GLU A 147 6.00 -17.66 -13.68
CA GLU A 147 7.12 -16.76 -13.34
C GLU A 147 6.61 -15.46 -12.69
N LEU A 148 5.54 -14.86 -13.21
CA LEU A 148 4.96 -13.62 -12.68
C LEU A 148 4.37 -13.82 -11.28
N ASP A 149 3.70 -14.94 -11.00
CA ASP A 149 3.17 -15.24 -9.67
C ASP A 149 4.29 -15.57 -8.66
N ALA A 150 5.36 -16.25 -9.10
CA ALA A 150 6.56 -16.43 -8.29
C ALA A 150 7.25 -15.08 -7.98
N LEU A 151 7.24 -14.13 -8.92
CA LEU A 151 7.75 -12.77 -8.69
C LEU A 151 6.83 -11.95 -7.77
N ARG A 152 5.50 -12.06 -7.92
CA ARG A 152 4.51 -11.43 -7.01
C ARG A 152 4.69 -11.91 -5.57
N MET A 153 4.81 -13.22 -5.34
CA MET A 153 5.08 -13.75 -4.00
C MET A 153 6.41 -13.26 -3.42
N ARG A 154 7.46 -13.11 -4.24
CA ARG A 154 8.74 -12.53 -3.79
C ARG A 154 8.60 -11.05 -3.45
N LEU A 155 7.86 -10.26 -4.24
CA LEU A 155 7.60 -8.85 -3.96
C LEU A 155 6.79 -8.65 -2.70
N ASN A 156 5.74 -9.44 -2.48
CA ASN A 156 4.95 -9.41 -1.24
C ASN A 156 5.83 -9.73 -0.02
N LYS A 157 6.66 -10.78 -0.09
CA LYS A 157 7.60 -11.11 0.98
C LYS A 157 8.64 -10.01 1.24
N LEU A 158 9.12 -9.33 0.19
CA LEU A 158 10.03 -8.18 0.33
C LEU A 158 9.33 -6.96 0.94
N ALA A 159 8.04 -6.75 0.65
CA ALA A 159 7.22 -5.71 1.27
C ALA A 159 6.98 -6.02 2.77
N GLU A 160 6.59 -7.25 3.11
CA GLU A 160 6.50 -7.73 4.50
C GLU A 160 7.82 -7.54 5.25
N GLN A 161 8.96 -7.88 4.63
CA GLN A 161 10.28 -7.65 5.23
C GLN A 161 10.59 -6.15 5.41
N ALA A 162 10.22 -5.30 4.44
CA ALA A 162 10.41 -3.85 4.56
C ALA A 162 9.52 -3.23 5.64
N ASP A 163 8.28 -3.70 5.81
CA ASP A 163 7.35 -3.21 6.84
C ASP A 163 7.76 -3.69 8.25
N ASN A 164 8.24 -4.92 8.39
CA ASN A 164 8.87 -5.38 9.64
C ASN A 164 10.09 -4.51 9.99
N LEU A 165 10.96 -4.20 9.03
CA LEU A 165 12.11 -3.31 9.25
C LEU A 165 11.73 -1.87 9.61
N LYS A 166 10.58 -1.35 9.15
CA LYS A 166 10.04 -0.05 9.60
C LYS A 166 9.56 -0.12 11.05
N ILE A 167 8.91 -1.22 11.44
CA ILE A 167 8.46 -1.44 12.83
C ILE A 167 9.66 -1.55 13.76
N ASP A 168 10.68 -2.33 13.38
CA ASP A 168 11.95 -2.42 14.12
C ASP A 168 12.64 -1.05 14.24
N LEU A 169 12.69 -0.26 13.16
CA LEU A 169 13.29 1.08 13.17
C LEU A 169 12.54 2.02 14.10
N ALA A 170 11.21 2.06 14.04
CA ALA A 170 10.39 2.88 14.93
C ALA A 170 10.53 2.44 16.40
N ALA A 171 10.64 1.14 16.67
CA ALA A 171 10.93 0.62 18.00
C ALA A 171 12.30 1.12 18.50
N ARG A 172 13.36 1.03 17.67
CA ARG A 172 14.68 1.59 18.01
C ARG A 172 14.66 3.11 18.19
N GLU A 173 13.84 3.83 17.44
CA GLU A 173 13.68 5.28 17.60
C GLU A 173 13.07 5.62 18.97
N THR A 174 12.03 4.91 19.41
CA THR A 174 11.48 5.07 20.78
C THR A 174 12.44 4.60 21.90
N GLU A 175 13.28 3.59 21.65
CA GLU A 175 14.37 3.23 22.57
C GLU A 175 15.41 4.37 22.68
N ILE A 176 15.79 4.99 21.56
CA ILE A 176 16.71 6.13 21.53
C ILE A 176 16.10 7.33 22.26
N GLU A 177 14.83 7.66 22.04
CA GLU A 177 14.12 8.70 22.80
C GLU A 177 14.12 8.39 24.31
N SER A 178 13.79 7.15 24.70
CA SER A 178 13.83 6.71 26.10
C SER A 178 15.25 6.85 26.71
N MET A 179 16.29 6.54 25.94
CA MET A 179 17.68 6.65 26.39
C MET A 179 18.18 8.09 26.44
N THR A 180 17.77 8.97 25.52
CA THR A 180 18.08 10.41 25.60
C THR A 180 17.36 11.07 26.78
N PHE A 181 16.11 10.70 27.08
CA PHE A 181 15.42 11.15 28.28
C PHE A 181 16.17 10.76 29.56
N LYS A 182 16.60 9.49 29.68
CA LYS A 182 17.42 9.01 30.80
C LYS A 182 18.77 9.74 30.89
N ALA A 183 19.45 9.95 29.78
CA ALA A 183 20.72 10.68 29.74
C ALA A 183 20.55 12.15 30.16
N ASN A 184 19.46 12.80 29.77
CA ASN A 184 19.12 14.16 30.21
C ASN A 184 18.78 14.21 31.70
N ALA A 185 18.05 13.22 32.24
CA ALA A 185 17.77 13.12 33.68
C ALA A 185 19.07 12.99 34.50
N VAL A 186 19.94 12.03 34.16
CA VAL A 186 21.25 11.84 34.82
C VAL A 186 22.14 13.08 34.68
N ARG A 187 22.05 13.83 33.56
CA ARG A 187 22.75 15.09 33.38
C ARG A 187 22.24 16.19 34.32
N VAL A 188 20.92 16.30 34.51
CA VAL A 188 20.33 17.23 35.47
C VAL A 188 20.68 16.85 36.92
N GLU A 189 20.64 15.56 37.26
CA GLU A 189 21.07 15.05 38.57
C GLU A 189 22.54 15.39 38.84
N ARG A 190 23.44 15.16 37.88
CA ARG A 190 24.85 15.57 37.94
C ARG A 190 25.01 17.07 38.14
N ASP A 191 24.25 17.88 37.40
CA ASP A 191 24.37 19.35 37.43
C ASP A 191 23.80 19.93 38.75
N ASN A 192 22.80 19.28 39.34
CA ASN A 192 22.31 19.57 40.69
C ASN A 192 23.35 19.17 41.76
N LEU A 193 23.86 17.93 41.72
CA LEU A 193 24.91 17.47 42.63
C LEU A 193 26.17 18.33 42.57
N SER A 194 26.52 18.85 41.38
CA SER A 194 27.64 19.78 41.21
C SER A 194 27.37 21.14 41.86
N GLN A 195 26.13 21.62 41.83
CA GLN A 195 25.72 22.83 42.57
C GLN A 195 25.72 22.59 44.08
N ASP A 196 25.20 21.46 44.55
CA ASP A 196 25.17 21.09 45.98
C ASP A 196 26.59 20.95 46.55
N VAL A 197 27.50 20.26 45.84
CA VAL A 197 28.93 20.21 46.20
C VAL A 197 29.54 21.60 46.22
N GLY A 198 29.22 22.47 45.25
CA GLY A 198 29.67 23.86 45.24
C GLY A 198 29.13 24.71 46.40
N LEU A 199 27.90 24.46 46.86
CA LEU A 199 27.29 25.12 48.02
C LEU A 199 27.86 24.60 49.34
N LEU A 200 28.07 23.28 49.45
CA LEU A 200 28.74 22.66 50.60
C LEU A 200 30.19 23.12 50.72
N GLN A 201 30.93 23.22 49.61
CA GLN A 201 32.33 23.70 49.62
C GLN A 201 32.43 25.20 49.93
N LYS A 202 31.41 26.02 49.61
CA LYS A 202 31.32 27.40 50.12
C LYS A 202 31.09 27.40 51.62
N ARG A 203 30.05 26.73 52.11
CA ARG A 203 29.74 26.62 53.56
C ARG A 203 30.92 26.08 54.39
N ALA A 204 31.68 25.13 53.84
CA ALA A 204 32.91 24.62 54.46
C ALA A 204 33.97 25.71 54.60
N LYS A 205 34.24 26.48 53.53
CA LYS A 205 35.19 27.62 53.57
C LYS A 205 34.72 28.76 54.48
N ASP A 206 33.42 29.02 54.52
CA ASP A 206 32.82 30.01 55.41
C ASP A 206 33.00 29.56 56.88
N ALA A 207 32.76 28.27 57.15
CA ALA A 207 33.00 27.67 58.47
C ALA A 207 34.49 27.69 58.86
N GLU A 208 35.40 27.30 57.96
CA GLU A 208 36.86 27.39 58.13
C GLU A 208 37.31 28.82 58.45
N GLN A 209 36.73 29.82 57.77
CA GLN A 209 37.00 31.24 58.07
C GLN A 209 36.47 31.66 59.44
N THR A 210 35.27 31.24 59.84
CA THR A 210 34.78 31.51 61.21
C THR A 210 35.62 30.80 62.27
N LEU A 211 36.09 29.57 62.00
CA LEU A 211 36.98 28.84 62.89
C LEU A 211 38.29 29.60 63.07
N ALA A 212 38.96 30.00 61.98
CA ALA A 212 40.18 30.80 62.05
C ALA A 212 39.98 32.16 62.76
N GLN A 213 38.83 32.80 62.59
CA GLN A 213 38.47 34.02 63.34
C GLN A 213 38.31 33.75 64.85
N HIS A 214 37.71 32.61 65.22
CA HIS A 214 37.59 32.17 66.61
C HIS A 214 38.93 31.74 67.20
N GLU A 215 39.78 31.00 66.47
CA GLU A 215 41.14 30.64 66.87
C GLU A 215 41.99 31.90 67.11
N HIS A 216 41.97 32.86 66.18
CA HIS A 216 42.62 34.16 66.39
C HIS A 216 42.01 34.95 67.56
N ALA A 217 40.72 34.78 67.89
CA ALA A 217 40.13 35.39 69.08
C ALA A 217 40.58 34.71 70.38
N VAL A 218 40.67 33.38 70.40
CA VAL A 218 41.23 32.59 71.50
C VAL A 218 42.69 32.99 71.72
N ILE A 219 43.52 33.00 70.68
CA ILE A 219 44.93 33.43 70.80
C ILE A 219 45.04 34.85 71.36
N ARG A 220 44.18 35.81 70.96
CA ARG A 220 44.16 37.16 71.54
C ARG A 220 43.73 37.18 73.02
N LEU A 221 42.83 36.28 73.43
CA LEU A 221 42.38 36.14 74.81
C LEU A 221 43.44 35.42 75.68
N GLU A 222 44.18 34.46 75.13
CA GLU A 222 45.33 33.80 75.76
C GLU A 222 46.50 34.77 75.93
N ASP A 223 46.82 35.55 74.89
CA ASP A 223 47.77 36.67 74.94
C ASP A 223 47.40 37.66 76.06
N GLN A 224 46.11 38.04 76.13
CA GLN A 224 45.63 39.00 77.11
C GLN A 224 45.64 38.41 78.53
N ALA A 225 45.18 37.17 78.71
CA ALA A 225 45.27 36.45 79.98
C ALA A 225 46.73 36.27 80.42
N GLY A 226 47.66 36.04 79.48
CA GLY A 226 49.11 35.99 79.73
C GLY A 226 49.67 37.33 80.19
N ARG A 227 49.28 38.45 79.56
CA ARG A 227 49.63 39.81 80.01
C ARG A 227 49.03 40.14 81.37
N ASP A 228 47.77 39.79 81.60
CA ASP A 228 47.08 40.06 82.87
C ASP A 228 47.66 39.22 84.01
N ALA A 229 48.00 37.95 83.75
CA ALA A 229 48.73 37.07 84.67
C ALA A 229 50.16 37.55 84.94
N ALA A 230 50.89 38.04 83.93
CA ALA A 230 52.17 38.71 84.14
C ALA A 230 52.01 39.97 85.01
N SER A 231 50.99 40.79 84.74
CA SER A 231 50.68 41.96 85.58
C SER A 231 50.29 41.57 87.00
N ALA A 232 49.66 40.41 87.20
CA ALA A 232 49.33 39.86 88.51
C ALA A 232 50.59 39.38 89.23
N ALA A 233 51.51 38.68 88.55
CA ALA A 233 52.81 38.31 89.10
C ALA A 233 53.68 39.53 89.44
N ASP A 234 53.65 40.59 88.64
CA ASP A 234 54.30 41.87 88.98
C ASP A 234 53.66 42.53 90.21
N LYS A 235 52.32 42.53 90.31
CA LYS A 235 51.59 43.00 91.51
C LYS A 235 51.92 42.14 92.73
N ASP A 236 52.02 40.82 92.60
CA ASP A 236 52.32 39.89 93.68
C ASP A 236 53.79 39.96 94.12
N THR A 237 54.73 40.20 93.21
CA THR A 237 56.13 40.46 93.60
C THR A 237 56.28 41.86 94.22
N LEU A 238 55.51 42.86 93.79
CA LEU A 238 55.41 44.15 94.47
C LEU A 238 54.75 44.01 95.86
N LEU A 239 53.67 43.25 96.00
CA LEU A 239 53.02 42.96 97.29
C LEU A 239 53.94 42.14 98.20
N GLY A 240 54.68 41.17 97.67
CA GLY A 240 55.71 40.41 98.38
C GLY A 240 56.86 41.31 98.85
N ARG A 241 57.32 42.26 98.03
CA ARG A 241 58.28 43.30 98.45
C ARG A 241 57.68 44.20 99.54
N ARG A 242 56.44 44.67 99.38
CA ARG A 242 55.71 45.44 100.41
C ARG A 242 55.52 44.64 101.70
N GLN A 243 55.31 43.33 101.63
CA GLN A 243 55.17 42.46 102.80
C GLN A 243 56.53 42.15 103.45
N GLN A 244 57.62 42.11 102.69
CA GLN A 244 58.99 42.12 103.24
C GLN A 244 59.36 43.48 103.86
N GLU A 245 58.92 44.60 103.28
CA GLU A 245 59.00 45.94 103.90
C GLU A 245 58.18 45.99 105.19
N ILE A 246 56.93 45.53 105.18
CA ILE A 246 56.06 45.45 106.37
C ILE A 246 56.63 44.46 107.41
N ALA A 247 57.30 43.38 107.00
CA ALA A 247 57.98 42.48 107.92
C ALA A 247 59.19 43.16 108.58
N LYS A 248 60.04 43.84 107.78
CA LYS A 248 61.17 44.65 108.29
C LYS A 248 60.70 45.79 109.17
N LEU A 249 59.62 46.48 108.81
CA LEU A 249 58.99 47.53 109.61
C LEU A 249 58.36 46.96 110.89
N LYS A 250 57.71 45.78 110.85
CA LYS A 250 57.24 45.08 112.05
C LYS A 250 58.39 44.63 112.93
N GLU A 251 59.54 44.25 112.36
CA GLU A 251 60.74 43.87 113.12
C GLU A 251 61.47 45.08 113.70
N GLN A 252 61.54 46.20 112.97
CA GLN A 252 61.98 47.51 113.49
C GLN A 252 61.03 48.01 114.59
N ILE A 253 59.72 47.87 114.42
CA ILE A 253 58.71 48.14 115.45
C ILE A 253 58.85 47.17 116.63
N LYS A 254 59.26 45.92 116.42
CA LYS A 254 59.53 44.93 117.48
C LYS A 254 60.84 45.23 118.23
N ALA A 255 61.86 45.74 117.55
CA ALA A 255 63.10 46.24 118.13
C ALA A 255 62.85 47.54 118.93
N ALA A 256 62.17 48.52 118.32
CA ALA A 256 61.72 49.73 118.99
C ALA A 256 60.75 49.43 120.15
N ASN A 257 59.92 48.39 120.07
CA ASN A 257 59.13 47.90 121.21
C ASN A 257 59.97 47.17 122.26
N ALA A 258 61.09 46.53 121.90
CA ALA A 258 62.03 45.96 122.87
C ALA A 258 62.81 47.07 123.59
N GLU A 259 63.17 48.14 122.90
CA GLU A 259 63.76 49.35 123.48
C GLU A 259 62.75 50.13 124.32
N LEU A 260 61.51 50.32 123.85
CA LEU A 260 60.39 50.83 124.65
C LEU A 260 60.07 49.94 125.84
N ARG A 261 60.27 48.61 125.78
CA ARG A 261 60.12 47.72 126.94
C ARG A 261 61.26 47.89 127.94
N LYS A 262 62.51 48.06 127.48
CA LYS A 262 63.66 48.40 128.33
C LYS A 262 63.49 49.78 128.98
N ALA A 263 63.02 50.77 128.23
CA ALA A 263 62.68 52.11 128.74
C ALA A 263 61.49 52.07 129.70
N ASN A 264 60.42 51.34 129.39
CA ASN A 264 59.29 51.16 130.32
C ASN A 264 59.68 50.37 131.57
N SER A 265 60.65 49.45 131.52
CA SER A 265 61.17 48.82 132.74
C SER A 265 61.99 49.79 133.61
N ALA A 266 62.66 50.78 133.00
CA ALA A 266 63.34 51.85 133.73
C ALA A 266 62.37 52.92 134.29
N LEU A 267 61.23 53.15 133.62
CA LEU A 267 60.21 54.14 134.01
C LEU A 267 59.07 53.57 134.87
N ARG A 268 58.93 52.23 134.99
CA ARG A 268 57.85 51.61 135.79
C ARG A 268 57.98 51.73 137.31
N ASN A 269 59.00 52.43 137.81
CA ASN A 269 59.03 52.93 139.19
C ASN A 269 58.04 54.11 139.42
N ALA A 270 57.25 54.55 138.43
CA ALA A 270 56.35 55.70 138.52
C ALA A 270 54.89 55.52 138.01
N GLY A 271 54.47 54.34 137.52
CA GLY A 271 53.04 53.97 137.31
C GLY A 271 52.35 54.31 135.95
N LEU A 272 51.07 53.88 135.85
CA LEU A 272 50.08 54.08 134.74
C LEU A 272 50.24 53.23 133.42
N GLN A 273 49.20 53.25 132.54
CA GLN A 273 48.84 52.32 131.40
C GLN A 273 48.03 53.11 130.29
N PRO A 274 47.14 52.62 129.34
CA PRO A 274 46.62 51.27 128.95
C PRO A 274 46.22 51.00 127.42
N VAL A 275 45.59 49.83 127.12
CA VAL A 275 44.49 49.55 126.10
C VAL A 275 44.76 49.33 124.56
N ALA A 276 43.76 48.74 123.82
CA ALA A 276 43.73 48.21 122.41
C ALA A 276 42.29 48.22 121.73
N ALA A 277 42.09 47.85 120.42
CA ALA A 277 40.77 47.80 119.68
C ALA A 277 40.69 47.09 118.27
N ASP A 278 39.45 46.86 117.70
CA ASP A 278 38.98 46.07 116.49
C ASP A 278 37.58 46.58 115.94
N ALA A 279 36.79 46.22 114.85
CA ALA A 279 36.78 45.42 113.56
C ALA A 279 35.45 45.71 112.69
N VAL A 280 34.92 44.79 111.80
CA VAL A 280 33.53 44.73 111.10
C VAL A 280 33.32 45.50 109.73
N SER A 281 32.34 45.36 108.76
CA SER A 281 31.56 44.31 107.95
C SER A 281 30.72 45.04 106.80
N GLN A 282 29.68 44.61 105.98
CA GLN A 282 28.80 43.40 105.80
C GLN A 282 28.10 43.11 104.37
N GLU A 283 26.80 43.41 104.04
CA GLU A 283 25.92 42.59 103.09
C GLU A 283 24.67 43.21 102.30
N ARG A 284 24.09 42.48 101.27
CA ARG A 284 22.67 42.42 100.65
C ARG A 284 22.12 43.56 99.71
N ALA A 285 20.98 43.56 98.94
CA ALA A 285 19.96 42.66 98.23
C ALA A 285 18.98 43.57 97.34
N THR A 286 17.88 43.30 96.55
CA THR A 286 16.94 42.19 96.08
C THR A 286 16.45 42.42 94.58
N GLY A 287 15.25 42.23 93.92
CA GLY A 287 13.78 41.94 94.15
C GLY A 287 12.92 41.77 92.80
N GLU A 288 11.54 41.78 92.77
CA GLU A 288 10.62 41.38 91.61
C GLU A 288 9.29 42.22 91.38
N THR A 289 8.57 42.07 90.22
CA THR A 289 7.07 42.16 90.03
C THR A 289 6.54 41.82 88.59
N MET A 290 5.56 40.90 88.41
CA MET A 290 4.66 40.75 87.22
C MET A 290 3.37 39.94 87.58
N ALA A 291 2.20 40.20 86.96
CA ALA A 291 0.98 39.37 87.18
C ALA A 291 -0.14 39.40 86.10
N THR A 292 -0.44 40.54 85.45
CA THR A 292 -1.75 40.72 84.76
C THR A 292 -1.74 40.50 83.24
N GLU A 293 -0.60 40.18 82.63
CA GLU A 293 -0.44 40.06 81.16
C GLU A 293 -0.63 38.64 80.62
N LEU A 294 -0.80 37.65 81.50
CA LEU A 294 -0.78 36.22 81.17
C LEU A 294 -2.06 35.72 80.48
N GLU A 295 -3.24 36.25 80.83
CA GLU A 295 -4.52 35.73 80.34
C GLU A 295 -4.82 36.16 78.90
N THR A 296 -4.53 37.42 78.55
CA THR A 296 -4.65 37.93 77.17
C THR A 296 -3.66 37.25 76.22
N ALA A 297 -2.42 37.02 76.68
CA ALA A 297 -1.41 36.25 75.94
C ALA A 297 -1.84 34.79 75.70
N ALA A 298 -2.52 34.15 76.66
CA ALA A 298 -3.01 32.78 76.52
C ALA A 298 -4.13 32.63 75.46
N ILE A 299 -4.96 33.66 75.27
CA ILE A 299 -6.00 33.65 74.23
C ILE A 299 -5.39 33.94 72.85
N ALA A 300 -4.54 34.96 72.74
CA ALA A 300 -3.86 35.31 71.48
C ALA A 300 -2.99 34.15 70.94
N THR A 301 -2.29 33.42 71.82
CA THR A 301 -1.48 32.26 71.42
C THR A 301 -2.34 31.09 70.90
N ARG A 302 -3.47 30.77 71.55
CA ARG A 302 -4.43 29.75 71.04
C ARG A 302 -4.96 30.10 69.65
N LEU A 303 -5.40 31.34 69.45
CA LEU A 303 -5.88 31.81 68.14
C LEU A 303 -4.77 31.77 67.08
N SER A 304 -3.51 32.09 67.46
CA SER A 304 -2.35 31.99 66.56
C SER A 304 -2.10 30.55 66.07
N GLU A 305 -2.22 29.56 66.96
CA GLU A 305 -2.07 28.16 66.60
C GLU A 305 -3.20 27.69 65.68
N GLU A 306 -4.43 28.11 65.94
CA GLU A 306 -5.57 27.73 65.12
C GLU A 306 -5.50 28.34 63.71
N VAL A 307 -5.18 29.64 63.60
CA VAL A 307 -4.92 30.29 62.29
C VAL A 307 -3.79 29.58 61.54
N ARG A 308 -2.72 29.15 62.24
CA ARG A 308 -1.61 28.41 61.64
C ARG A 308 -1.98 26.99 61.21
N LYS A 309 -2.85 26.29 61.96
CA LYS A 309 -3.39 24.97 61.60
C LYS A 309 -4.35 25.05 60.42
N ARG A 310 -5.29 26.00 60.42
CA ARG A 310 -6.26 26.23 59.33
C ARG A 310 -5.56 26.65 58.03
N SER A 311 -4.63 27.61 58.07
CA SER A 311 -3.85 28.01 56.89
C SER A 311 -2.98 26.89 56.31
N ALA A 312 -2.38 26.03 57.15
CA ALA A 312 -1.67 24.84 56.69
C ALA A 312 -2.59 23.78 56.05
N ALA A 313 -3.86 23.70 56.47
CA ALA A 313 -4.87 22.85 55.85
C ALA A 313 -5.32 23.43 54.49
N VAL A 314 -5.68 24.71 54.43
CA VAL A 314 -6.08 25.41 53.19
C VAL A 314 -4.96 25.40 52.15
N SER A 315 -3.69 25.56 52.54
CA SER A 315 -2.56 25.43 51.62
C SER A 315 -2.48 24.05 50.95
N LYS A 316 -2.72 22.97 51.71
CA LYS A 316 -2.82 21.60 51.16
C LYS A 316 -4.07 21.42 50.30
N GLN A 317 -5.21 22.00 50.66
CA GLN A 317 -6.41 21.98 49.84
C GLN A 317 -6.20 22.73 48.51
N LEU A 318 -5.58 23.92 48.51
CA LEU A 318 -5.25 24.69 47.31
C LEU A 318 -4.34 23.92 46.35
N LEU A 319 -3.30 23.25 46.88
CA LEU A 319 -2.42 22.39 46.09
C LEU A 319 -3.18 21.21 45.45
N LYS A 320 -4.23 20.69 46.11
CA LYS A 320 -5.10 19.64 45.56
C LYS A 320 -6.15 20.21 44.59
N ALA A 321 -6.78 21.33 44.90
CA ALA A 321 -7.84 21.97 44.10
C ALA A 321 -7.36 22.41 42.71
N LYS A 322 -6.04 22.47 42.48
CA LYS A 322 -5.45 22.59 41.15
C LYS A 322 -5.86 21.46 40.17
N SER A 323 -6.43 20.35 40.66
CA SER A 323 -7.09 19.32 39.82
C SER A 323 -8.62 19.44 39.72
N ASP A 324 -9.29 20.13 40.65
CA ASP A 324 -10.76 20.06 40.83
C ASP A 324 -11.38 21.43 41.12
N ALA A 325 -11.90 22.10 40.07
CA ALA A 325 -12.42 23.47 40.14
C ALA A 325 -13.74 23.64 40.94
N SER A 326 -14.41 22.56 41.32
CA SER A 326 -15.74 22.60 41.98
C SER A 326 -15.72 23.13 43.42
N HIS A 327 -14.57 23.11 44.10
CA HIS A 327 -14.45 23.48 45.52
C HIS A 327 -13.99 24.94 45.76
N ASP A 328 -13.70 25.67 44.69
CA ASP A 328 -13.14 27.04 44.71
C ASP A 328 -14.04 28.07 45.44
N GLY A 329 -15.36 27.81 45.51
CA GLY A 329 -16.29 28.60 46.31
C GLY A 329 -16.09 28.44 47.83
N ALA A 330 -15.94 27.20 48.32
CA ALA A 330 -15.71 26.92 49.73
C ALA A 330 -14.31 27.37 50.18
N ILE A 331 -13.31 27.18 49.32
CA ILE A 331 -11.93 27.62 49.59
C ILE A 331 -11.86 29.15 49.74
N ARG A 332 -12.61 29.92 48.94
CA ARG A 332 -12.70 31.38 49.13
C ARG A 332 -13.32 31.78 50.48
N GLU A 333 -14.32 31.05 50.94
CA GLU A 333 -14.96 31.28 52.24
C GLU A 333 -14.00 30.94 53.42
N GLU A 334 -13.27 29.82 53.35
CA GLU A 334 -12.24 29.48 54.34
C GLU A 334 -11.10 30.51 54.37
N ILE A 335 -10.66 31.01 53.20
CA ILE A 335 -9.65 32.09 53.10
C ILE A 335 -10.17 33.39 53.72
N ALA A 336 -11.43 33.76 53.48
CA ALA A 336 -12.04 34.95 54.08
C ALA A 336 -12.13 34.83 55.61
N GLY A 337 -12.48 33.65 56.13
CA GLY A 337 -12.46 33.36 57.56
C GLY A 337 -11.07 33.45 58.18
N ILE A 338 -10.05 32.87 57.55
CA ILE A 338 -8.65 32.96 58.01
C ILE A 338 -8.16 34.42 58.02
N ALA A 339 -8.49 35.20 56.99
CA ALA A 339 -8.12 36.61 56.91
C ALA A 339 -8.80 37.45 58.02
N ALA A 340 -10.08 37.20 58.30
CA ALA A 340 -10.79 37.83 59.43
C ALA A 340 -10.15 37.46 60.79
N SER A 341 -9.83 36.17 61.02
CA SER A 341 -9.10 35.73 62.22
C SER A 341 -7.72 36.39 62.37
N MET A 342 -7.02 36.63 61.26
CA MET A 342 -5.72 37.31 61.27
C MET A 342 -5.86 38.79 61.63
N VAL A 343 -6.88 39.49 61.12
CA VAL A 343 -7.18 40.89 61.46
C VAL A 343 -7.59 41.03 62.93
N ALA A 344 -8.40 40.10 63.45
CA ALA A 344 -8.72 40.04 64.87
C ALA A 344 -7.47 39.82 65.73
N LEU A 345 -6.60 38.87 65.36
CA LEU A 345 -5.36 38.57 66.08
C LEU A 345 -4.36 39.74 66.06
N THR A 346 -4.24 40.48 64.97
CA THR A 346 -3.42 41.71 64.95
C THR A 346 -4.01 42.79 65.85
N ALA A 347 -5.33 43.02 65.83
CA ALA A 347 -5.99 43.98 66.72
C ALA A 347 -5.90 43.57 68.22
N MET A 348 -5.77 42.28 68.53
CA MET A 348 -5.51 41.81 69.89
C MET A 348 -4.04 42.04 70.31
N ASN A 349 -3.08 41.79 69.43
CA ASN A 349 -1.64 41.97 69.71
C ASN A 349 -1.24 43.46 69.77
N GLU A 350 -1.84 44.32 68.96
CA GLU A 350 -1.67 45.78 68.99
C GLU A 350 -2.47 46.46 70.13
N GLY A 351 -3.34 45.70 70.79
CA GLY A 351 -4.06 46.13 71.99
C GLY A 351 -5.11 47.24 71.75
N PRO A 352 -5.45 48.02 72.79
CA PRO A 352 -6.48 49.07 72.70
C PRO A 352 -6.07 50.28 71.85
N SER A 353 -4.81 50.37 71.42
CA SER A 353 -4.26 51.40 70.55
C SER A 353 -4.26 51.03 69.05
N SER A 354 -4.90 49.92 68.68
CA SER A 354 -4.92 49.43 67.30
C SER A 354 -5.85 50.26 66.39
N PRO A 355 -5.35 50.90 65.31
CA PRO A 355 -6.19 51.65 64.37
C PRO A 355 -7.15 50.74 63.57
N ILE A 356 -6.95 49.42 63.67
CA ILE A 356 -7.87 48.41 63.15
C ILE A 356 -9.25 48.52 63.84
N ARG A 357 -9.31 48.88 65.14
CA ARG A 357 -10.58 48.98 65.87
C ARG A 357 -11.47 50.12 65.35
N ASP A 358 -10.88 51.26 65.01
CA ASP A 358 -11.58 52.41 64.40
C ASP A 358 -12.09 52.11 62.97
N LEU A 359 -11.69 50.98 62.37
CA LEU A 359 -12.09 50.53 61.02
C LEU A 359 -13.06 49.34 61.05
N LEU A 360 -13.47 48.87 62.23
CA LEU A 360 -14.44 47.80 62.42
C LEU A 360 -15.82 48.38 62.76
N PRO A 361 -16.93 47.77 62.31
CA PRO A 361 -18.27 48.24 62.65
C PRO A 361 -18.59 47.99 64.13
N ASP A 362 -19.08 49.00 64.85
CA ASP A 362 -19.46 48.94 66.27
C ASP A 362 -20.58 47.93 66.58
N ALA A 363 -21.36 47.52 65.58
CA ALA A 363 -22.45 46.55 65.73
C ALA A 363 -22.59 45.64 64.49
N PRO A 364 -22.96 44.35 64.66
CA PRO A 364 -23.19 43.43 63.55
C PRO A 364 -24.61 43.57 62.99
N ASP A 365 -24.82 44.56 62.12
CA ASP A 365 -26.04 44.68 61.30
C ASP A 365 -26.11 43.53 60.27
N ASN A 366 -26.74 42.42 60.67
CA ASN A 366 -27.06 41.29 59.81
C ASN A 366 -28.30 41.61 58.96
N GLN A 367 -28.10 42.09 57.73
CA GLN A 367 -29.17 42.16 56.73
C GLN A 367 -29.27 40.81 56.00
N ASP A 368 -30.37 40.07 56.24
CA ASP A 368 -30.59 38.73 55.71
C ASP A 368 -30.55 38.68 54.17
N GLY A 369 -29.45 38.14 53.64
CA GLY A 369 -29.26 37.87 52.21
C GLY A 369 -27.97 38.42 51.60
N GLU A 370 -27.28 39.37 52.26
CA GLU A 370 -26.00 39.90 51.77
C GLU A 370 -24.80 39.09 52.28
N ARG A 371 -23.68 39.11 51.53
CA ARG A 371 -22.47 38.34 51.86
C ARG A 371 -21.72 39.02 53.00
N ILE A 372 -21.61 38.35 54.15
CA ILE A 372 -20.92 38.85 55.34
C ILE A 372 -19.48 39.29 54.99
N ASN A 373 -19.20 40.58 55.13
CA ASN A 373 -17.93 41.19 54.75
C ASN A 373 -16.83 40.93 55.78
N LEU A 374 -15.57 41.02 55.35
CA LEU A 374 -14.40 40.67 56.18
C LEU A 374 -14.32 41.50 57.48
N ALA A 375 -14.67 42.78 57.43
CA ALA A 375 -14.71 43.65 58.61
C ALA A 375 -15.77 43.19 59.64
N GLN A 376 -16.96 42.80 59.19
CA GLN A 376 -18.00 42.24 60.08
C GLN A 376 -17.51 40.93 60.73
N ARG A 377 -16.85 40.04 59.98
CA ARG A 377 -16.29 38.79 60.51
C ARG A 377 -15.16 39.00 61.51
N ALA A 378 -14.31 40.01 61.31
CA ALA A 378 -13.28 40.37 62.27
C ALA A 378 -13.89 40.99 63.54
N ALA A 379 -14.92 41.82 63.40
CA ALA A 379 -15.66 42.40 64.52
C ALA A 379 -16.37 41.31 65.35
N THR A 380 -17.03 40.32 64.72
CA THR A 380 -17.67 39.22 65.46
C THR A 380 -16.65 38.43 66.29
N ILE A 381 -15.48 38.09 65.71
CA ILE A 381 -14.39 37.37 66.41
C ILE A 381 -13.81 38.20 67.58
N LEU A 382 -13.82 39.54 67.49
CA LEU A 382 -13.41 40.43 68.58
C LEU A 382 -14.51 40.66 69.64
N SER A 383 -15.78 40.36 69.31
CA SER A 383 -16.96 40.53 70.17
C SER A 383 -17.40 39.27 70.91
N GLU A 384 -16.97 38.08 70.45
CA GLU A 384 -17.22 36.80 71.12
C GLU A 384 -16.10 36.47 72.13
N PRO A 385 -16.32 36.62 73.45
CA PRO A 385 -15.40 36.09 74.46
C PRO A 385 -15.50 34.56 74.52
N GLY A 386 -14.39 33.87 74.22
CA GLY A 386 -14.25 32.41 74.32
C GLY A 386 -13.57 31.94 75.60
#